data_AF-A0A6G3LJK5-F1
#
_entry.id   AF-A0A6G3LJK5-F1
#
_cell.length_a   1.000
_cell.length_b   1.000
_cell.length_c   1.000
_cell.angle_alpha   90.00
_cell.angle_beta   90.00
_cell.angle_gamma   90.00
#
_symmetry.space_group_name_H-M   'P 1'
#
loop_
_entity.id
_entity.type
_entity.pdbx_description
1 polymer ?
#
loop_
_entity_poly.entity_id
_entity_poly.type
_entity_poly.pdbx_seq_one_letter_code
_entity_poly.pdbx_strand_id
1 'polypeptide(L)' 'MENVVFRRASTIEDYKGVVEVMREAWSMETSEIVPVHVLKAVDESGGFLLLAESNGKVVGFALGFIGYSEEYGYYLYS' A
#
# COMPACT_ATOMS: atom_id res chain seq x y z
N MET A 1 21.58 8.93 5.56
CA MET A 1 20.17 8.64 5.29
C MET A 1 20.12 7.85 4.01
N GLU A 2 19.52 6.67 4.02
CA GLU A 2 19.24 5.97 2.77
C GLU A 2 18.29 6.82 1.91
N ASN A 3 18.45 6.77 0.59
CA ASN A 3 17.58 7.49 -0.33
C ASN A 3 16.26 6.72 -0.45
N VAL A 4 15.18 7.31 0.05
CA VAL A 4 13.83 6.74 -0.03
C VAL A 4 13.05 7.49 -1.11
N VAL A 5 12.52 6.74 -2.08
CA VAL A 5 11.68 7.27 -3.16
C VAL A 5 10.23 6.84 -2.93
N PHE A 6 9.31 7.79 -3.03
CA PHE A 6 7.88 7.52 -2.94
C PHE A 6 7.25 7.42 -4.32
N ARG A 7 6.57 6.31 -4.62
CA ARG A 7 5.98 6.07 -5.95
C ARG A 7 4.76 5.16 -5.90
N ARG A 8 3.97 5.17 -6.98
CA ARG A 8 2.90 4.19 -7.21
C ARG A 8 3.49 2.81 -7.54
N ALA A 9 2.69 1.77 -7.29
CA ALA A 9 2.97 0.42 -7.79
C ALA A 9 2.85 0.40 -9.32
N SER A 10 3.75 -0.33 -9.98
CA SER A 10 3.76 -0.49 -11.44
C SER A 10 3.98 -1.94 -11.89
N THR A 11 4.50 -2.78 -11.00
CA THR A 11 4.75 -4.21 -11.26
C THR A 11 4.03 -5.11 -10.26
N ILE A 12 3.92 -6.40 -10.54
CA ILE A 12 3.36 -7.35 -9.57
C ILE A 12 4.28 -7.53 -8.34
N GLU A 13 5.60 -7.38 -8.55
CA GLU A 13 6.63 -7.42 -7.51
C GLU A 13 6.45 -6.31 -6.47
N ASP A 14 5.98 -5.14 -6.88
CA ASP A 14 5.68 -4.04 -5.97
C ASP A 14 4.63 -4.43 -4.92
N TYR A 15 3.54 -5.06 -5.36
CA TYR A 15 2.47 -5.52 -4.45
C TYR A 15 2.94 -6.67 -3.56
N LYS A 16 3.82 -7.55 -4.06
CA LYS A 16 4.47 -8.57 -3.23
C LYS A 16 5.37 -7.91 -2.18
N GLY A 17 6.06 -6.83 -2.51
CA GLY A 17 6.84 -6.03 -1.56
C GLY A 17 6.00 -5.49 -0.42
N VAL A 18 4.77 -5.03 -0.68
CA VAL A 18 3.81 -4.61 0.35
C VAL A 18 3.45 -5.76 1.29
N VAL A 19 3.22 -6.96 0.74
CA VAL A 19 2.98 -8.18 1.55
C VAL A 19 4.17 -8.51 2.44
N GLU A 20 5.40 -8.41 1.92
CA GLU A 20 6.59 -8.64 2.73
C GLU A 20 6.77 -7.58 3.82
N VAL A 21 6.41 -6.32 3.58
CA VAL A 21 6.38 -5.29 4.65
C VAL A 21 5.39 -5.67 5.76
N MET A 22 4.16 -6.08 5.42
CA MET A 22 3.18 -6.54 6.43
C MET A 22 3.69 -7.74 7.24
N ARG A 23 4.39 -8.67 6.57
CA ARG A 23 4.96 -9.86 7.21
C ARG A 23 6.16 -9.52 8.10
N GLU A 24 7.14 -8.80 7.57
CA GLU A 24 8.44 -8.56 8.24
C GLU A 24 8.33 -7.45 9.30
N ALA A 25 7.69 -6.32 8.97
CA ALA A 25 7.67 -5.15 9.85
C ALA A 25 6.53 -5.20 10.87
N TRP A 26 5.38 -5.78 10.49
CA TRP A 26 4.20 -5.83 11.36
C TRP A 26 3.97 -7.22 11.98
N SER A 27 4.81 -8.20 11.64
CA SER A 27 4.70 -9.59 12.11
C SER A 27 3.30 -10.18 11.88
N MET A 28 2.63 -9.78 10.79
CA MET A 28 1.27 -10.23 10.51
C MET A 28 1.27 -11.71 10.10
N GLU A 29 0.31 -12.44 10.65
CA GLU A 29 0.02 -13.79 10.21
C GLU A 29 -0.52 -13.79 8.78
N THR A 30 -0.23 -14.85 8.02
CA THR A 30 -0.60 -14.93 6.60
C THR A 30 -2.11 -14.78 6.37
N SER A 31 -2.93 -15.20 7.33
CA SER A 31 -4.39 -15.06 7.30
C SER A 31 -4.90 -13.63 7.44
N GLU A 32 -4.09 -12.72 7.98
CA GLU A 32 -4.47 -11.32 8.21
C GLU A 32 -3.87 -10.38 7.15
N ILE A 33 -2.87 -10.83 6.40
CA ILE A 33 -2.25 -10.05 5.32
C ILE A 33 -3.28 -9.73 4.24
N VAL A 34 -3.32 -8.45 3.83
CA VAL A 34 -4.11 -8.03 2.67
C VAL A 34 -3.56 -8.69 1.40
N PRO A 35 -4.34 -9.54 0.69
CA PRO A 35 -3.82 -10.27 -0.46
C PRO A 35 -3.43 -9.36 -1.63
N VAL A 36 -2.45 -9.78 -2.42
CA VAL A 36 -1.95 -9.04 -3.61
C VAL A 36 -3.06 -8.62 -4.56
N HIS A 37 -4.03 -9.49 -4.83
CA HIS A 37 -5.13 -9.17 -5.74
C HIS A 37 -6.07 -8.09 -5.18
N VAL A 38 -6.21 -8.00 -3.85
CA VAL A 38 -6.96 -6.92 -3.19
C VAL A 38 -6.19 -5.61 -3.30
N LEU A 39 -4.89 -5.61 -3.00
CA LEU A 39 -4.04 -4.42 -3.12
C LEU A 39 -4.08 -3.84 -4.55
N LYS A 40 -3.96 -4.71 -5.56
CA LYS A 40 -4.08 -4.31 -6.97
C LYS A 40 -5.46 -3.74 -7.28
N ALA A 41 -6.53 -4.41 -6.85
CA ALA A 41 -7.88 -3.93 -7.10
C ALA A 41 -8.11 -2.55 -6.47
N VAL A 42 -7.59 -2.30 -5.28
CA VAL A 42 -7.69 -0.99 -4.61
C VAL A 42 -6.93 0.08 -5.38
N ASP A 43 -5.67 -0.18 -5.78
CA ASP A 43 -4.85 0.79 -6.51
C ASP A 43 -5.46 1.16 -7.88
N GLU A 44 -6.11 0.20 -8.56
CA GLU A 44 -6.75 0.42 -9.86
C GLU A 44 -8.17 1.02 -9.79
N SER A 45 -8.88 0.85 -8.67
CA SER A 45 -10.30 1.24 -8.55
C SER A 45 -10.52 2.61 -7.90
N GLY A 46 -9.47 3.44 -7.84
CA GLY A 46 -9.54 4.78 -7.23
C GLY A 46 -9.17 4.82 -5.75
N GLY A 47 -8.67 3.71 -5.18
CA GLY A 47 -7.98 3.74 -3.90
C GLY A 47 -6.59 4.38 -4.00
N PHE A 48 -5.92 4.43 -2.86
CA PHE A 48 -4.60 5.01 -2.72
C PHE A 48 -3.62 3.95 -2.23
N LEU A 49 -2.59 3.67 -3.03
CA LEU A 49 -1.43 2.88 -2.61
C LEU A 49 -0.15 3.63 -3.00
N LEU A 50 0.62 4.05 -2.00
CA LEU A 50 1.91 4.72 -2.20
C LEU A 50 3.01 3.89 -1.54
N LEU A 51 4.03 3.54 -2.29
CA LEU A 51 5.17 2.75 -1.84
C LEU A 51 6.29 3.68 -1.39
N ALA A 52 7.03 3.26 -0.36
CA ALA A 52 8.35 3.77 -0.03
C ALA A 52 9.38 2.73 -0.49
N GLU A 53 10.27 3.13 -1.39
CA GLU A 53 11.34 2.27 -1.93
C GLU A 53 12.71 2.77 -1.47
N SER A 54 13.55 1.86 -0.98
CA SER A 54 14.98 2.08 -0.72
C SER A 54 15.77 0.97 -1.41
N ASN A 55 16.77 1.33 -2.22
CA ASN A 55 17.65 0.39 -2.92
C ASN A 55 16.91 -0.71 -3.72
N GLY A 56 15.80 -0.35 -4.39
CA GLY A 56 14.98 -1.30 -5.16
C GLY A 56 14.12 -2.24 -4.32
N LYS A 57 14.11 -2.10 -2.98
CA LYS A 57 13.22 -2.84 -2.07
C LYS A 57 12.10 -1.92 -1.59
N VAL A 58 10.85 -2.41 -1.63
CA VAL A 58 9.74 -1.78 -0.93
C VAL A 58 9.98 -1.93 0.57
N VAL A 59 10.14 -0.81 1.27
CA VAL A 59 10.43 -0.76 2.73
C VAL A 59 9.25 -0.22 3.54
N GLY A 60 8.20 0.25 2.88
CA GLY A 60 6.99 0.77 3.51
C GLY A 60 5.92 1.08 2.48
N PHE A 61 4.71 1.32 2.96
CA PHE A 61 3.61 1.77 2.11
C PHE A 61 2.56 2.53 2.92
N ALA A 62 1.74 3.31 2.21
CA ALA A 62 0.49 3.86 2.70
C ALA A 62 -0.65 3.32 1.83
N LEU A 63 -1.64 2.70 2.45
CA LEU A 63 -2.85 2.20 1.81
C LEU A 63 -4.04 3.00 2.34
N GLY A 64 -4.94 3.43 1.45
CA GLY A 64 -6.15 4.13 1.85
C GLY A 64 -7.25 4.03 0.80
N PHE A 65 -8.45 4.34 1.23
CA PHE A 65 -9.69 4.32 0.46
C PHE A 65 -10.28 5.72 0.43
N ILE A 66 -10.91 6.07 -0.69
CA ILE A 66 -11.66 7.32 -0.77
C ILE A 66 -13.01 7.12 -0.09
N GLY A 67 -13.24 7.85 1.00
CA GLY A 67 -14.54 8.00 1.63
C GLY A 67 -15.24 9.27 1.17
N TYR A 68 -16.56 9.32 1.33
CA TYR A 68 -17.36 10.52 1.13
C TYR A 68 -18.37 10.66 2.27
N SER A 69 -18.50 11.88 2.79
CA SER A 69 -19.56 12.25 3.72
C SER A 69 -20.27 13.50 3.22
N GLU A 70 -21.58 13.61 3.49
CA GLU A 70 -22.34 14.81 3.10
C GLU A 70 -21.86 16.07 3.82
N GLU A 71 -21.41 15.93 5.07
CA GLU A 71 -20.96 17.07 5.90
C GLU A 71 -19.54 17.55 5.55
N TYR A 72 -18.62 16.62 5.27
CA TYR A 72 -17.18 16.93 5.09
C TYR A 72 -16.63 16.69 3.69
N GLY A 73 -17.46 16.17 2.76
CA GLY A 73 -17.03 15.83 1.40
C GLY A 73 -16.13 14.60 1.33
N TYR A 74 -15.23 14.57 0.36
CA TYR A 74 -14.27 13.48 0.17
C TYR A 74 -13.15 13.49 1.21
N TYR A 75 -12.78 12.31 1.71
CA TYR A 75 -11.68 12.13 2.64
C TYR A 75 -10.92 10.82 2.36
N LEU A 76 -9.68 10.74 2.85
CA LEU A 76 -8.91 9.50 2.82
C LEU A 76 -9.16 8.72 4.11
N TYR A 77 -9.60 7.47 3.96
CA TYR A 77 -9.72 6.50 5.05
C TYR A 77 -8.58 5.49 4.95
N SER A 78 -7.74 5.40 5.97
CA SER A 78 -6.57 4.51 6.01
C SER A 78 -6.46 3.85 7.37
#